data_AF-A0A0F9YR74-F1
#
_entry.id   AF-A0A0F9YR74-F1
#
_cell.length_a   1.000
_cell.length_b   1.000
_cell.length_c   1.000
_cell.angle_alpha   90.00
_cell.angle_beta   90.00
_cell.angle_gamma   90.00
#
_symmetry.space_group_name_H-M   'P 1'
#
loop_
_entity.id
_entity.type
_entity.pdbx_description
1 polymer ?
#
loop_
_entity_poly.entity_id
_entity_poly.type
_entity_poly.pdbx_seq_one_letter_code
_entity_poly.pdbx_strand_id
1 'polypeptide(L)'
;MEITEQDLKDSHPVTLAEVRYLLETVKDRSSVDNRSASYKILKQTLNYVEKFCKIEEKSLADDLRSSLFNCGCNEVEIALLGSLFPQSIDEAKMLIPSLSDKDNTLLTKVIDLLMKYN
;
A
#
# COMPACT_ATOMS: atom_id res chain seq x y z
N MET A 1 -9.06 18.98 12.93
CA MET A 1 -9.85 17.75 12.78
C MET A 1 -9.00 16.66 13.40
N GLU A 2 -9.39 16.17 14.58
CA GLU A 2 -8.72 15.01 15.18
C GLU A 2 -9.28 13.76 14.51
N ILE A 3 -8.39 12.91 13.99
CA ILE A 3 -8.76 11.60 13.44
C ILE A 3 -8.93 10.68 14.65
N THR A 4 -10.12 10.10 14.81
CA THR A 4 -10.40 9.17 15.92
C THR A 4 -9.97 7.74 15.55
N GLU A 5 -9.81 6.87 16.55
CA GLU A 5 -9.56 5.44 16.29
C GLU A 5 -10.70 4.78 15.51
N GLN A 6 -11.93 5.26 15.66
CA GLN A 6 -13.08 4.74 14.93
C GLN A 6 -12.99 5.11 13.45
N ASP A 7 -12.57 6.35 13.13
CA ASP A 7 -12.36 6.77 11.74
C ASP A 7 -11.30 5.91 11.03
N LEU A 8 -10.29 5.44 11.75
CA LEU A 8 -9.27 4.54 11.22
C LEU A 8 -9.80 3.11 10.99
N LYS A 9 -10.64 2.60 11.89
CA LYS A 9 -11.27 1.28 11.73
C LYS A 9 -12.24 1.23 10.55
N ASP A 10 -12.92 2.34 10.27
CA ASP A 10 -13.85 2.45 9.15
C ASP A 10 -13.15 2.86 7.84
N SER A 11 -11.83 3.07 7.86
CA SER A 11 -11.04 3.44 6.69
C SER A 11 -10.58 2.22 5.90
N HIS A 12 -10.51 2.36 4.57
CA HIS A 12 -9.90 1.37 3.69
C HIS A 12 -8.46 1.79 3.37
N PRO A 13 -7.44 1.16 3.96
CA PRO A 13 -6.05 1.52 3.74
C PRO A 13 -5.60 1.11 2.34
N VAL A 14 -4.83 1.96 1.66
CA VAL A 14 -4.36 1.74 0.28
C VAL A 14 -2.84 1.59 0.24
N THR A 15 -2.36 0.70 -0.63
CA THR A 15 -0.95 0.51 -0.96
C THR A 15 -0.42 1.67 -1.81
N LEU A 16 0.90 1.85 -1.87
CA LEU A 16 1.51 2.83 -2.78
C LEU A 16 1.08 2.63 -4.25
N ALA A 17 0.94 1.38 -4.70
CA ALA A 17 0.51 1.07 -6.07
C ALA A 17 -0.93 1.53 -6.36
N GLU A 18 -1.84 1.29 -5.43
CA GLU A 18 -3.23 1.74 -5.54
C GLU A 18 -3.33 3.27 -5.51
N VAL A 19 -2.56 3.90 -4.61
CA VAL A 19 -2.48 5.37 -4.56
C VAL A 19 -2.00 5.91 -5.90
N ARG A 20 -0.99 5.31 -6.52
CA ARG A 20 -0.46 5.76 -7.82
C ARG A 20 -1.58 5.84 -8.85
N TYR A 21 -2.29 4.74 -9.03
CA TYR A 21 -3.38 4.63 -9.98
C TYR A 21 -4.52 5.64 -9.71
N LEU A 22 -4.88 5.82 -8.44
CA LEU A 22 -5.89 6.78 -8.02
C LEU A 22 -5.47 8.22 -8.34
N LEU A 23 -4.22 8.59 -8.04
CA LEU A 23 -3.70 9.94 -8.28
C LEU A 23 -3.49 10.24 -9.76
N GLU A 24 -3.05 9.26 -10.56
CA GLU A 24 -2.98 9.36 -12.03
C GLU A 24 -4.36 9.65 -12.63
N THR A 25 -5.38 8.90 -12.20
CA THR A 25 -6.76 9.10 -12.64
C THR A 25 -7.28 10.51 -12.29
N VAL A 26 -6.93 11.02 -11.11
CA VAL A 26 -7.29 12.38 -10.71
C VAL A 26 -6.57 13.41 -11.57
N LYS A 27 -5.27 13.25 -11.81
CA LYS A 27 -4.46 14.15 -12.65
C LYS A 27 -5.02 14.26 -14.06
N ASP A 28 -5.40 13.15 -14.68
CA ASP A 28 -5.91 13.13 -16.06
C ASP A 28 -7.32 13.75 -16.19
N ARG A 29 -8.15 13.64 -15.16
CA ARG A 29 -9.51 14.19 -15.14
C ARG A 29 -9.56 15.66 -14.71
N SER A 30 -8.48 16.17 -14.14
CA SER A 30 -8.44 17.46 -13.47
C SER A 30 -8.07 18.59 -14.42
N SER A 31 -8.98 19.53 -14.66
CA SER A 31 -8.63 20.90 -15.09
C SER A 31 -8.13 21.75 -13.92
N VAL A 32 -7.40 21.12 -12.98
CA VAL A 32 -7.02 21.77 -11.73
C VAL A 32 -6.00 22.85 -12.04
N ASP A 33 -6.26 24.07 -11.53
CA ASP A 33 -5.31 25.16 -11.64
C ASP A 33 -3.98 24.72 -11.03
N ASN A 34 -2.94 24.66 -11.88
CA ASN A 34 -1.58 24.27 -11.53
C ASN A 34 -0.97 25.15 -10.44
N ARG A 35 -1.57 26.31 -10.11
CA ARG A 35 -1.13 27.21 -9.05
C ARG A 35 -1.78 26.92 -7.69
N SER A 36 -2.87 26.15 -7.65
CA SER A 36 -3.57 25.82 -6.42
C SER A 36 -2.69 25.04 -5.44
N ALA A 37 -2.90 25.24 -4.14
CA ALA A 37 -2.18 24.50 -3.11
C ALA A 37 -2.45 22.98 -3.20
N SER A 38 -3.69 22.61 -3.51
CA SER A 38 -4.09 21.20 -3.71
C SER A 38 -3.35 20.53 -4.85
N TYR A 39 -3.09 21.24 -5.96
CA TYR A 39 -2.29 20.72 -7.06
C TYR A 39 -0.84 20.46 -6.67
N LYS A 40 -0.24 21.36 -5.86
CA LYS A 40 1.12 21.18 -5.37
C LYS A 40 1.24 19.94 -4.49
N ILE A 41 0.28 19.72 -3.59
CA ILE A 41 0.22 18.53 -2.74
C ILE A 41 0.07 17.28 -3.61
N LEU A 42 -0.91 17.27 -4.54
CA LEU A 42 -1.10 16.17 -5.49
C LEU A 42 0.19 15.82 -6.23
N LYS A 43 0.88 16.82 -6.79
CA LYS A 43 2.13 16.62 -7.53
C LYS A 43 3.24 16.07 -6.64
N GLN A 44 3.38 16.57 -5.41
CA GLN A 44 4.38 16.08 -4.46
C GLN A 44 4.10 14.63 -4.04
N THR A 45 2.83 14.30 -3.76
CA THR A 45 2.42 12.94 -3.40
C THR A 45 2.60 11.99 -4.58
N LEU A 46 2.19 12.37 -5.79
CA LEU A 46 2.39 11.56 -6.98
C LEU A 46 3.88 11.30 -7.23
N ASN A 47 4.73 12.32 -7.15
CA ASN A 47 6.18 12.15 -7.30
C ASN A 47 6.78 11.20 -6.25
N TYR A 48 6.29 11.26 -5.00
CA TYR A 48 6.73 10.32 -3.96
C TYR A 48 6.31 8.90 -4.32
N VAL A 49 5.06 8.71 -4.70
CA VAL A 49 4.53 7.39 -5.04
C VAL A 49 5.22 6.81 -6.28
N GLU A 50 5.40 7.59 -7.34
CA GLU A 50 6.14 7.16 -8.55
C GLU A 50 7.57 6.70 -8.23
N LYS A 51 8.21 7.30 -7.22
CA LYS A 51 9.58 6.95 -6.81
C LYS A 51 9.68 5.67 -5.96
N PHE A 52 8.71 5.41 -5.10
CA PHE A 52 8.78 4.34 -4.10
C PHE A 52 7.84 3.16 -4.39
N CYS A 53 6.90 3.32 -5.31
CA CYS A 53 6.03 2.24 -5.72
C CYS A 53 6.82 1.18 -6.50
N LYS A 54 6.75 -0.08 -6.04
CA LYS A 54 7.43 -1.20 -6.71
C LYS A 54 6.60 -1.84 -7.82
N ILE A 55 5.27 -1.76 -7.72
CA ILE A 55 4.34 -2.34 -8.70
C ILE A 55 3.82 -1.24 -9.60
N GLU A 56 4.03 -1.38 -10.91
CA GLU A 56 3.54 -0.39 -11.87
C GLU A 56 2.14 -0.71 -12.39
N GLU A 57 1.86 -1.99 -12.63
CA GLU A 57 0.59 -2.39 -13.22
C GLU A 57 -0.51 -2.53 -12.17
N LYS A 58 -1.67 -1.92 -12.44
CA LYS A 58 -2.85 -2.03 -11.56
C LYS A 58 -3.30 -3.48 -11.37
N SER A 59 -3.32 -4.27 -12.44
CA SER A 59 -3.65 -5.70 -12.40
C SER A 59 -2.80 -6.46 -11.36
N LEU A 60 -1.50 -6.19 -11.35
CA LEU A 60 -0.57 -6.81 -10.40
C LEU A 60 -0.82 -6.33 -8.97
N ALA A 61 -1.21 -5.06 -8.77
CA ALA A 61 -1.58 -4.54 -7.45
C ALA A 61 -2.87 -5.19 -6.92
N ASP A 62 -3.89 -5.32 -7.77
CA ASP A 62 -5.16 -5.98 -7.44
C ASP A 62 -4.94 -7.48 -7.11
N ASP A 63 -4.07 -8.14 -7.88
CA ASP A 63 -3.67 -9.53 -7.66
C ASP A 63 -2.88 -9.71 -6.35
N LEU A 64 -1.92 -8.81 -6.06
CA LEU A 64 -1.17 -8.81 -4.82
C LEU A 64 -2.11 -8.68 -3.61
N ARG A 65 -3.02 -7.71 -3.65
CA ARG A 65 -4.00 -7.48 -2.57
C ARG A 65 -4.84 -8.72 -2.32
N SER A 66 -5.42 -9.27 -3.39
CA SER A 66 -6.26 -10.47 -3.32
C SER A 66 -5.48 -11.66 -2.75
N SER A 67 -4.22 -11.81 -3.15
CA SER A 67 -3.39 -12.92 -2.69
C SER A 67 -3.00 -12.80 -1.21
N LEU A 68 -2.63 -11.59 -0.76
CA LEU A 68 -2.32 -11.34 0.66
C LEU A 68 -3.56 -11.51 1.54
N PHE A 69 -4.73 -11.08 1.06
CA PHE A 69 -6.01 -11.32 1.74
C PHE A 69 -6.29 -12.82 1.89
N ASN A 70 -6.08 -13.61 0.82
CA ASN A 70 -6.23 -15.07 0.86
C ASN A 70 -5.21 -15.76 1.76
N CYS A 71 -4.05 -15.14 2.04
CA CYS A 71 -3.09 -15.60 3.04
C CYS A 71 -3.49 -15.25 4.49
N GLY A 72 -4.62 -14.57 4.70
CA GLY A 72 -5.15 -14.21 6.01
C GLY A 72 -4.58 -12.90 6.58
N CYS A 73 -4.04 -12.02 5.73
CA CYS A 73 -3.67 -10.66 6.12
C CYS A 73 -4.90 -9.75 6.22
N ASN A 74 -4.92 -8.87 7.22
CA ASN A 74 -5.95 -7.82 7.31
C ASN A 74 -5.61 -6.63 6.38
N GLU A 75 -6.56 -5.73 6.14
CA GLU A 75 -6.38 -4.63 5.17
C GLU A 75 -5.18 -3.73 5.49
N VAL A 76 -4.92 -3.46 6.77
CA VAL A 76 -3.80 -2.61 7.20
C VAL A 76 -2.46 -3.32 6.93
N GLU A 77 -2.37 -4.60 7.27
CA GLU A 77 -1.19 -5.43 6.99
C GLU A 77 -0.94 -5.51 5.49
N ILE A 78 -1.99 -5.68 4.68
CA ILE A 78 -1.88 -5.71 3.21
C ILE A 78 -1.32 -4.38 2.69
N ALA A 79 -1.87 -3.26 3.14
CA ALA A 79 -1.41 -1.93 2.73
C ALA A 79 0.07 -1.69 3.09
N LEU A 80 0.49 -2.11 4.29
CA LEU A 80 1.88 -1.99 4.74
C LEU A 80 2.81 -2.94 4.00
N LEU A 81 2.46 -4.23 3.86
CA LEU A 81 3.25 -5.23 3.14
C LEU A 81 3.45 -4.85 1.67
N GLY A 82 2.37 -4.44 1.00
CA GLY A 82 2.39 -3.99 -0.40
C GLY A 82 3.01 -2.61 -0.62
N SER A 83 3.44 -1.92 0.44
CA SER A 83 4.18 -0.66 0.34
C SER A 83 5.65 -0.80 0.76
N LEU A 84 5.94 -1.65 1.75
CA LEU A 84 7.27 -1.81 2.33
C LEU A 84 8.06 -2.94 1.66
N PHE A 85 7.39 -3.99 1.18
CA PHE A 85 8.02 -5.18 0.57
C PHE A 85 9.18 -5.75 1.42
N PRO A 86 8.92 -6.17 2.67
CA PRO A 86 9.94 -6.84 3.48
C PRO A 86 10.49 -8.08 2.78
N GLN A 87 11.78 -8.33 2.99
CA GLN A 87 12.55 -9.40 2.34
C GLN A 87 12.74 -10.63 3.24
N SER A 88 12.35 -10.53 4.51
CA SER A 88 12.43 -11.61 5.49
C SER A 88 11.29 -11.55 6.51
N ILE A 89 11.03 -12.66 7.19
CA ILE A 89 10.04 -12.73 8.27
C ILE A 89 10.42 -11.77 9.42
N ASP A 90 11.70 -11.72 9.78
CA ASP A 90 12.20 -10.88 10.85
C ASP A 90 11.98 -9.39 10.54
N GLU A 91 12.29 -8.97 9.30
CA GLU A 91 12.02 -7.61 8.84
C GLU A 91 10.51 -7.30 8.86
N ALA A 92 9.68 -8.21 8.36
CA ALA A 92 8.23 -8.02 8.35
C ALA A 92 7.65 -7.84 9.76
N LYS A 93 8.08 -8.66 10.73
CA LYS A 93 7.65 -8.53 12.13
C LYS A 93 8.17 -7.25 12.79
N MET A 94 9.40 -6.84 12.46
CA MET A 94 10.00 -5.62 12.99
C MET A 94 9.30 -4.36 12.45
N LEU A 95 8.92 -4.35 11.17
CA LEU A 95 8.23 -3.22 10.54
C LEU A 95 6.73 -3.21 10.84
N ILE A 96 6.10 -4.38 10.98
CA ILE A 96 4.66 -4.55 11.16
C ILE A 96 4.43 -5.44 12.40
N PRO A 97 4.38 -4.84 13.60
CA PRO A 97 4.31 -5.61 14.85
C PRO A 97 3.12 -6.55 14.96
N SER A 98 1.99 -6.25 14.30
CA SER A 98 0.79 -7.13 14.29
C SER A 98 1.03 -8.49 13.64
N LEU A 99 2.08 -8.63 12.82
CA LEU A 99 2.48 -9.90 12.22
C LEU A 99 3.22 -10.82 13.20
N SER A 100 3.63 -10.32 14.37
CA SER A 100 4.42 -11.11 15.35
C SER A 100 3.67 -12.34 15.85
N ASP A 101 2.36 -12.22 16.01
CA ASP A 101 1.46 -13.27 16.51
C ASP A 101 1.04 -14.28 15.43
N LYS A 102 1.42 -14.04 14.16
CA LYS A 102 1.07 -14.94 13.05
C LYS A 102 2.05 -16.11 12.93
N ASP A 103 1.52 -17.23 12.43
CA ASP A 103 2.30 -18.43 12.17
C ASP A 103 3.41 -18.15 11.13
N ASN A 104 4.63 -18.56 11.44
CA ASN A 104 5.79 -18.38 10.57
C ASN A 104 5.58 -19.06 9.22
N THR A 105 4.86 -20.19 9.14
CA THR A 105 4.55 -20.86 7.87
C THR A 105 3.70 -19.98 6.94
N LEU A 106 2.75 -19.22 7.49
CA LEU A 106 1.96 -18.24 6.73
C LEU A 106 2.83 -17.07 6.29
N LEU A 107 3.67 -16.56 7.20
CA LEU A 107 4.57 -15.45 6.90
C LEU A 107 5.59 -15.81 5.81
N THR A 108 6.13 -17.04 5.79
CA THR A 108 6.97 -17.51 4.69
C THR A 108 6.26 -17.37 3.35
N LYS A 109 5.00 -17.84 3.25
CA LYS A 109 4.21 -17.71 2.02
C LYS A 109 3.98 -16.26 1.60
N VAL A 110 3.75 -15.37 2.57
CA VAL A 110 3.58 -13.92 2.33
C VAL A 110 4.86 -13.31 1.78
N ILE A 111 6.02 -13.62 2.37
CA ILE A 111 7.32 -13.12 1.88
C ILE A 111 7.63 -13.68 0.49
N ASP A 112 7.46 -14.99 0.28
CA ASP A 112 7.65 -15.62 -1.04
C ASP A 112 6.76 -14.98 -2.10
N LEU A 113 5.53 -14.62 -1.72
CA LEU A 113 4.63 -13.90 -2.60
C LEU A 113 5.16 -12.50 -2.92
N LEU A 114 5.55 -11.71 -1.91
CA LEU A 114 6.09 -10.37 -2.13
C LEU A 114 7.34 -10.37 -3.01
N MET A 115 8.20 -11.38 -2.89
CA MET A 115 9.38 -11.56 -3.73
C MET A 115 9.05 -11.78 -5.21
N LYS A 116 7.87 -12.34 -5.52
CA LYS A 116 7.40 -12.51 -6.91
C LYS A 116 7.04 -11.18 -7.58
N TYR A 117 6.64 -10.19 -6.79
CA TYR A 117 6.19 -8.87 -7.28
C TYR A 117 7.25 -7.76 -7.11
N ASN A 118 8.46 -8.11 -6.63
CA ASN A 118 9.59 -7.21 -6.44
C ASN A 118 10.62 -7.38 -7.56
#